data_AF-A0A0J5QC89-F1
#
_entry.id   AF-A0A0J5QC89-F1
#
_cell.length_a   1.000
_cell.length_b   1.000
_cell.length_c   1.000
_cell.angle_alpha   90.00
_cell.angle_beta   90.00
_cell.angle_gamma   90.00
#
_symmetry.space_group_name_H-M   'P 1'
#
loop_
_entity.id
_entity.type
_entity.pdbx_description
1 polymer ?
#
loop_
_entity_poly.entity_id
_entity_poly.type
_entity_poly.pdbx_seq_one_letter_code
_entity_poly.pdbx_strand_id
1 'polypeptide(L)'
;MTRATVKLTLCATALSCAAAAAWAATEALGNDGPTVIEIEVAANELAECRATLSQVAQMPAVYDNGSPILFNFSDDLPTVDCVVR
;
A
#
# COMPACT_ATOMS: atom_id res chain seq x y z
N MET A 1 6.60 -47.52 14.41
CA MET A 1 6.92 -46.25 13.72
C MET A 1 8.43 -46.16 13.54
N THR A 2 8.92 -46.10 12.30
CA THR A 2 10.36 -46.01 12.01
C THR A 2 10.82 -44.55 12.10
N ARG A 3 12.08 -44.32 12.48
CA ARG A 3 12.66 -42.95 12.58
C ARG A 3 12.53 -42.14 11.29
N ALA A 4 12.44 -42.80 10.14
CA ALA A 4 12.23 -42.18 8.85
C ALA A 4 10.82 -41.58 8.72
N THR A 5 9.78 -42.29 9.16
CA THR A 5 8.40 -41.78 9.15
C THR A 5 8.26 -40.53 10.00
N VAL A 6 8.85 -40.52 11.21
CA VAL A 6 8.79 -39.37 12.12
C VAL A 6 9.44 -38.13 11.49
N LYS A 7 10.60 -38.28 10.84
CA LYS A 7 11.28 -37.18 10.14
C LYS A 7 10.46 -36.64 8.96
N LEU A 8 9.86 -37.54 8.19
CA LEU A 8 9.06 -37.16 7.02
C LEU A 8 7.82 -36.35 7.44
N THR A 9 7.14 -36.78 8.51
CA THR A 9 5.98 -36.06 9.05
C THR A 9 6.38 -34.68 9.58
N LEU A 10 7.52 -34.57 10.28
CA LEU A 10 8.04 -33.29 10.79
C LEU A 10 8.36 -32.30 9.66
N CYS A 11 9.02 -32.76 8.60
CA CYS A 11 9.30 -31.94 7.43
C CYS A 11 8.02 -31.49 6.74
N ALA A 12 7.05 -32.39 6.55
CA ALA A 12 5.77 -32.06 5.94
C ALA A 12 5.03 -30.98 6.74
N THR A 13 4.93 -31.14 8.07
CA THR A 13 4.28 -30.15 8.93
C THR A 13 4.98 -28.79 8.89
N ALA A 14 6.31 -28.77 8.89
CA ALA A 14 7.06 -27.53 8.82
C ALA A 14 6.83 -26.80 7.48
N LEU A 15 6.79 -27.55 6.36
CA LEU A 15 6.54 -26.99 5.04
C LEU A 15 5.12 -26.42 4.93
N SER A 16 4.12 -27.13 5.48
CA SER A 16 2.72 -26.67 5.49
C SER A 16 2.54 -25.40 6.32
N CYS A 17 3.18 -25.32 7.49
CA CYS A 17 3.14 -24.10 8.32
C CYS A 17 3.83 -22.92 7.63
N ALA A 18 4.95 -23.13 6.96
CA ALA A 18 5.64 -22.09 6.20
C ALA A 18 4.78 -21.57 5.04
N ALA A 19 4.09 -22.46 4.32
CA ALA A 19 3.18 -22.07 3.25
C ALA A 19 1.97 -21.27 3.76
N ALA A 20 1.36 -21.69 4.86
CA ALA A 20 0.25 -20.96 5.48
C ALA A 20 0.67 -19.57 5.98
N ALA A 21 1.85 -19.44 6.58
CA ALA A 21 2.39 -18.16 7.03
C ALA A 21 2.68 -17.20 5.86
N ALA A 22 3.24 -17.72 4.76
CA ALA A 22 3.49 -16.93 3.56
C ALA A 22 2.19 -16.43 2.91
N TRP A 23 1.15 -17.27 2.89
CA TRP A 23 -0.17 -16.89 2.37
C TRP A 23 -0.82 -15.80 3.23
N ALA A 24 -0.83 -15.97 4.55
CA ALA A 24 -1.37 -14.98 5.48
C ALA A 24 -0.63 -13.62 5.40
N ALA A 25 0.69 -13.64 5.20
CA ALA A 25 1.46 -12.42 4.97
C ALA A 25 1.06 -11.72 3.65
N THR A 26 0.72 -12.50 2.62
CA THR A 26 0.27 -11.95 1.32
C THR A 26 -1.12 -11.31 1.43
N GLU A 27 -2.03 -11.91 2.21
CA GLU A 27 -3.35 -11.31 2.49
C GLU A 27 -3.24 -10.05 3.34
N ALA A 28 -2.30 -10.01 4.31
CA ALA A 28 -2.00 -8.81 5.08
C ALA A 28 -1.44 -7.66 4.23
N LEU A 29 -0.86 -7.96 3.06
CA LEU A 29 -0.35 -6.99 2.09
C LEU A 29 -1.37 -6.65 0.99
N GLY A 30 -2.48 -7.39 0.89
CA GLY A 30 -3.31 -7.45 -0.31
C GLY A 30 -4.63 -6.69 -0.29
N ASN A 31 -4.98 -5.99 0.79
CA ASN A 31 -6.36 -5.49 0.97
C ASN A 31 -6.52 -4.02 1.37
N ASP A 32 -5.46 -3.23 1.41
CA ASP A 32 -5.66 -1.80 1.45
C ASP A 32 -5.95 -1.38 0.00
N GLY A 33 -7.19 -0.95 -0.28
CA GLY A 33 -7.53 -0.28 -1.54
C GLY A 33 -6.56 0.88 -1.83
N PRO A 34 -6.66 1.56 -2.98
CA PRO A 34 -5.72 2.64 -3.31
C PRO A 34 -5.51 3.55 -2.10
N THR A 35 -4.27 3.66 -1.63
CA THR A 35 -3.96 4.40 -0.39
C THR A 35 -4.46 5.83 -0.55
N VAL A 36 -5.58 6.16 0.08
CA VAL A 36 -6.14 7.51 0.09
C VAL A 36 -5.68 8.21 1.35
N ILE A 37 -4.90 9.27 1.19
CA ILE A 37 -4.53 10.17 2.28
C ILE A 37 -5.66 11.20 2.42
N GLU A 38 -6.36 11.17 3.55
CA GLU A 38 -7.43 12.13 3.86
C GLU A 38 -6.86 13.37 4.55
N ILE A 39 -7.16 14.54 3.99
CA ILE A 39 -6.90 15.84 4.62
C ILE A 39 -8.20 16.33 5.23
N GLU A 40 -8.26 16.35 6.56
CA GLU A 40 -9.39 16.88 7.31
C GLU A 40 -9.34 18.42 7.31
N VAL A 41 -10.41 19.05 6.81
CA VAL A 41 -10.53 20.52 6.73
C VAL A 41 -11.90 20.99 7.21
N ALA A 42 -11.99 22.25 7.62
CA ALA A 42 -13.27 22.85 7.94
C ALA A 42 -14.15 22.96 6.68
N ALA A 43 -15.48 22.98 6.87
CA ALA A 43 -16.44 23.00 5.75
C ALA A 43 -16.24 24.21 4.80
N ASN A 44 -15.79 25.35 5.32
CA ASN A 44 -15.51 26.55 4.54
C ASN A 44 -14.21 26.45 3.72
N GLU A 45 -13.32 25.52 4.05
CA GLU A 45 -12.00 25.35 3.43
C GLU A 45 -11.99 24.21 2.40
N LEU A 46 -13.03 23.37 2.37
CA LEU A 46 -13.12 22.22 1.46
C LEU A 46 -12.93 22.61 -0.02
N ALA A 47 -13.53 23.73 -0.44
CA ALA A 47 -13.43 24.20 -1.82
C ALA A 47 -12.00 24.66 -2.17
N GLU A 48 -11.34 25.34 -1.24
CA GLU A 48 -9.96 25.81 -1.39
C GLU A 48 -8.97 24.64 -1.41
N CYS A 49 -9.16 23.65 -0.52
CA CYS A 49 -8.36 22.44 -0.45
C CYS A 49 -8.42 21.67 -1.78
N ARG A 50 -9.62 21.43 -2.32
CA ARG A 50 -9.80 20.76 -3.61
C ARG A 50 -9.20 21.54 -4.78
N ALA A 51 -9.35 22.86 -4.78
CA ALA A 51 -8.74 23.71 -5.80
C ALA A 51 -7.20 23.64 -5.76
N THR A 52 -6.62 23.61 -4.56
CA THR A 52 -5.17 23.48 -4.39
C THR A 52 -4.67 22.11 -4.83
N LEU A 53 -5.34 21.02 -4.42
CA LEU A 53 -4.97 19.68 -4.86
C LEU A 53 -5.05 19.53 -6.38
N SER A 54 -6.04 20.15 -7.03
CA SER A 54 -6.16 20.12 -8.50
C SER A 54 -5.00 20.82 -9.21
N GLN A 55 -4.42 21.85 -8.60
CA GLN A 55 -3.23 22.54 -9.11
C GLN A 55 -1.98 21.69 -8.92
N VAL A 56 -1.82 21.09 -7.74
CA VAL A 56 -0.70 20.20 -7.42
C VAL A 56 -0.68 18.96 -8.33
N ALA A 57 -1.85 18.40 -8.65
CA ALA A 57 -1.97 17.25 -9.55
C ALA A 57 -1.45 17.52 -10.98
N GLN A 58 -1.33 18.79 -11.38
CA GLN A 58 -0.78 19.19 -12.68
C GLN A 58 0.73 19.46 -12.62
N MET A 59 1.34 19.43 -11.44
CA MET A 59 2.77 19.68 -11.26
C MET A 59 3.59 18.41 -11.56
N PRO A 60 4.77 18.54 -12.18
CA PRO A 60 5.68 17.41 -12.36
C PRO A 60 6.18 16.90 -11.01
N ALA A 61 6.02 15.62 -10.73
CA ALA A 61 6.71 15.00 -9.60
C ALA A 61 8.21 14.87 -9.89
N VAL A 62 8.99 15.34 -8.93
CA VAL A 62 10.44 15.35 -8.92
C VAL A 62 10.91 14.76 -7.59
N TYR A 63 12.09 14.14 -7.58
CA TYR A 63 12.78 13.80 -6.35
C TYR A 63 13.29 15.08 -5.65
N ASP A 64 13.68 14.98 -4.37
CA ASP A 64 14.24 16.10 -3.60
C ASP A 64 15.50 16.71 -4.24
N ASN A 65 16.21 15.93 -5.05
CA ASN A 65 17.37 16.40 -5.83
C ASN A 65 16.98 17.16 -7.13
N GLY A 66 15.69 17.35 -7.40
CA GLY A 66 15.15 18.03 -8.58
C GLY A 66 15.09 17.18 -9.86
N SER A 67 15.50 15.91 -9.81
CA SER A 67 15.40 15.02 -10.98
C SER A 67 13.94 14.54 -11.20
N PRO A 68 13.47 14.47 -12.45
CA PRO A 68 12.10 14.06 -12.75
C PRO A 68 11.88 12.57 -12.45
N ILE A 69 10.70 12.23 -11.93
CA ILE A 69 10.26 10.84 -11.78
C ILE A 69 9.77 10.35 -13.16
N LEU A 70 10.35 9.28 -13.70
CA LEU A 70 10.14 8.84 -15.09
C LEU A 70 9.22 7.61 -15.23
N PHE A 71 8.75 7.02 -14.13
CA PHE A 71 7.94 5.79 -14.15
C PHE A 71 6.55 6.02 -13.56
N ASN A 72 5.57 5.35 -14.19
CA ASN A 72 4.17 5.12 -13.81
C ASN A 72 3.60 5.98 -12.65
N PHE A 73 3.39 7.27 -12.92
CA PHE A 73 2.84 8.26 -11.96
C PHE A 73 1.54 7.84 -11.27
N SER A 74 0.76 6.94 -11.87
CA SER A 74 -0.63 6.71 -11.49
C SER A 74 -0.82 5.54 -10.54
N ASP A 75 0.05 4.53 -10.57
CA ASP A 75 -0.17 3.28 -9.83
C ASP A 75 0.61 3.24 -8.50
N ASP A 76 1.72 3.97 -8.38
CA ASP A 76 2.59 3.94 -7.19
C ASP A 76 2.41 5.16 -6.26
N LEU A 77 1.65 6.18 -6.69
CA LEU A 77 1.42 7.38 -5.87
C LEU A 77 0.08 7.28 -5.12
N PRO A 78 0.07 7.56 -3.80
CA PRO A 78 -1.17 7.59 -3.04
C PRO A 78 -2.10 8.69 -3.55
N THR A 79 -3.39 8.40 -3.59
CA THR A 79 -4.41 9.42 -3.90
C THR A 79 -4.62 10.29 -2.67
N VAL A 80 -4.89 11.59 -2.85
CA VAL A 80 -5.17 12.51 -1.74
C VAL A 80 -6.56 13.10 -1.92
N ASP A 81 -7.38 13.11 -0.87
CA ASP A 81 -8.70 13.73 -0.88
C ASP A 81 -8.90 14.65 0.33
N CYS A 82 -9.71 15.69 0.16
CA CYS A 82 -10.10 16.61 1.24
C CYS A 82 -11.48 16.20 1.76
N VAL A 83 -11.58 15.97 3.07
CA VAL A 83 -12.81 15.58 3.76
C VAL A 83 -13.18 16.61 4.82
N VAL A 84 -14.49 16.75 5.08
CA VAL A 84 -14.99 17.63 6.15
C VAL A 84 -15.15 16.83 7.43
N ARG A 85 -14.57 17.32 8.52
CA ARG A 85 -14.74 16.75 9.87
C ARG A 85 -14.81 17.82 10.94
#